data_AF-A0A061NTP4-F1
#
_entry.id   AF-A0A061NTP4-F1
#
_cell.length_a   1.000
_cell.length_b   1.000
_cell.length_c   1.000
_cell.angle_alpha   90.00
_cell.angle_beta   90.00
_cell.angle_gamma   90.00
#
_symmetry.space_group_name_H-M   'P 1'
#
loop_
_entity.id
_entity.type
_entity.pdbx_description
1 polymer ?
#
loop_
_entity_poly.entity_id
_entity_poly.type
_entity_poly.pdbx_seq_one_letter_code
_entity_poly.pdbx_strand_id
1 'polypeptide(L)'
;MKSFLLGFLLLLVAFLTSWLVASQELFLMITAIIGVGGLLVSGLLLGTFQWRNDPVHFKEDQSTRNTKSSWATSLFLFTFPHLIAVFVGLYLYV
;
A
#
# COMPACT_ATOMS: atom_id res chain seq x y z
N MET A 1 7.69 10.71 -3.09
CA MET A 1 8.94 9.95 -2.88
C MET A 1 9.16 9.54 -1.42
N LYS A 2 8.98 10.42 -0.43
CA LYS A 2 9.14 10.07 1.00
C LYS A 2 8.33 8.84 1.44
N SER A 3 7.08 8.72 1.00
CA SER A 3 6.19 7.59 1.31
C SER A 3 6.70 6.25 0.75
N PHE A 4 7.30 6.27 -0.44
CA PHE A 4 7.92 5.09 -1.05
C PHE A 4 9.17 4.65 -0.27
N LEU A 5 10.04 5.60 0.09
CA LEU A 5 11.22 5.35 0.92
C LEU A 5 10.86 4.76 2.28
N LEU A 6 9.80 5.26 2.93
CA LEU A 6 9.29 4.69 4.17
C LEU A 6 8.79 3.26 3.98
N GLY A 7 8.10 2.98 2.85
CA GLY A 7 7.68 1.63 2.51
C GLY A 7 8.87 0.68 2.35
N PHE A 8 9.92 1.12 1.65
CA PHE A 8 11.14 0.34 1.48
C PHE A 8 11.88 0.12 2.81
N LEU A 9 11.93 1.14 3.68
CA LEU A 9 12.51 1.01 5.02
C LEU A 9 11.75 -0.03 5.85
N LEU A 10 10.42 -0.01 5.83
CA LEU A 10 9.61 -0.98 6.56
C LEU A 10 9.79 -2.39 6.02
N LEU A 11 9.90 -2.54 4.69
CA LEU A 11 10.21 -3.81 4.05
C LEU A 11 11.58 -4.34 4.51
N LEU A 12 12.59 -3.47 4.60
CA LEU A 12 13.91 -3.84 5.10
C LEU A 12 13.85 -4.28 6.56
N VAL A 13 13.07 -3.59 7.41
CA VAL A 13 12.86 -3.98 8.80
C VAL A 13 12.17 -5.34 8.88
N ALA A 14 11.12 -5.58 8.09
CA ALA A 14 10.43 -6.87 8.04
C ALA A 14 11.35 -8.01 7.57
N PHE A 15 12.24 -7.72 6.60
CA PHE A 15 13.25 -8.67 6.16
C PHE A 15 14.23 -9.01 7.28
N LEU A 16 14.80 -8.00 7.96
CA LEU A 16 15.74 -8.20 9.06
C LEU A 16 15.11 -8.96 10.24
N THR A 17 13.86 -8.64 10.61
CA THR A 17 13.17 -9.36 11.69
C THR A 17 12.93 -10.82 11.31
N SER A 18 12.51 -11.09 10.07
CA SER A 18 12.33 -12.46 9.60
C SER A 18 13.63 -13.27 9.58
N TRP A 19 14.74 -12.63 9.21
CA TRP A 19 16.07 -13.23 9.26
C TRP A 19 16.43 -13.60 10.69
N LEU A 20 16.27 -12.67 11.65
CA LEU A 20 16.62 -12.90 13.06
C LEU A 20 15.82 -14.06 13.68
N VAL A 21 14.58 -14.26 13.25
CA VAL A 21 13.69 -15.33 13.74
C VAL A 21 13.80 -16.60 12.86
N ALA A 22 14.59 -16.56 11.79
CA ALA A 22 14.71 -17.64 10.79
C ALA A 22 13.36 -18.11 10.23
N SER A 23 12.38 -17.22 10.12
CA SER A 23 11.03 -17.53 9.65
C SER A 23 10.68 -16.68 8.44
N GLN A 24 10.82 -17.28 7.27
CA GLN A 24 10.44 -16.65 6.01
C GLN A 24 8.91 -16.59 5.81
N GLU A 25 8.13 -17.45 6.48
CA GLU A 25 6.66 -17.33 6.55
C GLU A 25 6.23 -16.01 7.20
N LEU A 26 6.93 -15.60 8.27
CA LEU A 26 6.68 -14.34 8.96
C LEU A 26 6.96 -13.13 8.05
N PHE A 27 8.00 -13.20 7.21
CA PHE A 27 8.27 -12.17 6.20
C PHE A 27 7.12 -12.05 5.21
N LEU A 28 6.71 -13.17 4.61
CA LEU A 28 5.63 -13.19 3.62
C LEU A 28 4.32 -12.70 4.22
N MET A 29 3.98 -13.13 5.44
CA MET A 29 2.74 -12.74 6.11
C MET A 29 2.69 -11.23 6.37
N ILE A 30 3.73 -10.64 6.99
CA ILE A 30 3.79 -9.20 7.28
C ILE A 30 3.71 -8.41 5.97
N THR A 31 4.49 -8.82 4.98
CA THR A 31 4.62 -8.11 3.70
C THR A 31 3.33 -8.23 2.88
N ALA A 32 2.63 -9.37 2.92
CA ALA A 32 1.33 -9.57 2.29
C ALA A 32 0.23 -8.72 2.96
N ILE A 33 0.19 -8.66 4.29
CA ILE A 33 -0.76 -7.82 5.03
C ILE A 33 -0.58 -6.35 4.63
N ILE A 34 0.66 -5.85 4.62
CA ILE A 34 0.95 -4.46 4.27
C ILE A 34 0.66 -4.20 2.79
N GLY A 35 1.13 -5.07 1.90
CA GLY A 35 0.97 -4.92 0.46
C GLY A 35 -0.49 -4.97 0.02
N VAL A 36 -1.19 -6.07 0.32
CA VAL A 36 -2.58 -6.29 -0.07
C VAL A 36 -3.52 -5.36 0.70
N GLY A 37 -3.35 -5.26 2.02
CA GLY A 37 -4.19 -4.39 2.85
C GLY A 37 -4.11 -2.94 2.43
N GLY A 38 -2.91 -2.43 2.16
CA GLY A 38 -2.77 -1.05 1.71
C GLY A 38 -3.16 -0.83 0.24
N LEU A 39 -3.07 -1.84 -0.63
CA LEU A 39 -3.67 -1.77 -1.97
C LEU A 39 -5.19 -1.65 -1.88
N LEU A 40 -5.85 -2.42 -1.00
CA LEU A 40 -7.29 -2.32 -0.79
C LEU A 40 -7.68 -0.94 -0.24
N VAL A 41 -6.97 -0.45 0.78
CA VAL A 41 -7.26 0.88 1.36
C VAL A 41 -7.05 2.01 0.36
N SER A 42 -5.94 1.99 -0.39
CA SER A 42 -5.69 2.99 -1.43
C SER A 42 -6.70 2.90 -2.58
N GLY A 43 -7.10 1.69 -2.97
CA GLY A 43 -8.15 1.43 -3.95
C GLY A 43 -9.52 1.94 -3.51
N LEU A 44 -9.93 1.74 -2.25
CA LEU A 44 -11.17 2.29 -1.70
C LEU A 44 -11.15 3.83 -1.67
N LEU A 45 -10.03 4.41 -1.26
CA LEU A 45 -9.85 5.85 -1.27
C LEU A 45 -9.95 6.42 -2.69
N LEU A 46 -9.43 5.73 -3.72
CA LEU A 46 -9.54 6.17 -5.12
C LEU A 46 -10.91 5.87 -5.75
N GLY A 47 -11.50 4.71 -5.46
CA GLY A 47 -12.75 4.22 -6.05
C GLY A 47 -13.99 4.98 -5.57
N THR A 48 -13.96 5.51 -4.34
CA THR A 48 -15.01 6.42 -3.83
C THR A 48 -15.15 7.71 -4.65
N PHE A 49 -14.17 8.06 -5.51
CA PHE A 49 -14.25 9.22 -6.39
C PHE A 49 -14.92 8.95 -7.74
N GLN A 50 -14.83 7.74 -8.29
CA GLN A 50 -15.41 7.45 -9.62
C GLN A 50 -16.93 7.32 -9.58
N TRP A 51 -17.50 6.95 -8.43
CA TRP A 51 -18.95 6.82 -8.27
C TRP A 51 -19.70 8.17 -8.27
N ARG A 52 -19.00 9.29 -8.06
CA ARG A 52 -19.61 10.61 -7.86
C ARG A 52 -19.56 11.54 -9.07
N ASN A 53 -19.60 10.99 -10.28
CA ASN A 53 -19.98 11.74 -11.48
C ASN A 53 -21.50 11.98 -11.57
N ASP A 54 -22.21 11.94 -10.44
CA ASP A 54 -23.61 12.39 -10.35
C ASP A 54 -23.61 13.93 -10.24
N PRO A 55 -24.17 14.67 -11.21
CA PRO A 55 -24.05 16.13 -11.29
C PRO A 55 -24.81 16.88 -10.19
N VAL A 56 -25.49 16.19 -9.27
CA VAL A 56 -26.56 16.81 -8.50
C VAL A 56 -26.11 17.31 -7.11
N HIS A 57 -25.38 16.61 -6.23
CA HIS A 57 -25.47 17.00 -4.80
C HIS A 57 -24.23 17.19 -3.90
N PHE A 58 -22.98 17.05 -4.33
CA PHE A 58 -21.86 17.42 -3.44
C PHE A 58 -20.67 17.97 -4.22
N LYS A 59 -20.55 19.30 -4.30
CA LYS A 59 -19.29 19.97 -4.67
C LYS A 59 -18.29 19.73 -3.54
N GLU A 60 -17.64 18.57 -3.56
CA GLU A 60 -16.49 18.32 -2.69
C GLU A 60 -15.41 19.34 -3.07
N ASP A 61 -14.90 20.09 -2.09
CA ASP A 61 -13.89 21.10 -2.33
C ASP A 61 -12.66 20.45 -2.99
N GLN A 62 -12.13 21.09 -4.02
CA GLN A 62 -11.00 20.58 -4.80
C GLN A 62 -9.77 20.37 -3.91
N SER A 63 -9.64 21.16 -2.84
CA SER A 63 -8.64 20.98 -1.78
C SER A 63 -8.76 19.62 -1.06
N THR A 64 -9.99 19.21 -0.74
CA THR A 64 -10.29 17.95 -0.04
C THR A 64 -10.05 16.75 -0.95
N ARG A 65 -10.48 16.87 -2.22
CA ARG A 65 -10.22 15.86 -3.25
C ARG A 65 -8.72 15.67 -3.50
N ASN A 66 -7.97 16.76 -3.63
CA ASN A 66 -6.52 16.73 -3.82
C ASN A 66 -5.80 16.13 -2.61
N THR A 67 -6.23 16.47 -1.39
CA THR A 67 -5.66 15.92 -0.16
C THR A 67 -5.88 14.41 -0.10
N LYS A 68 -7.11 13.94 -0.27
CA LYS A 68 -7.43 12.50 -0.26
C LYS A 68 -6.72 11.73 -1.38
N SER A 69 -6.64 12.29 -2.59
CA SER A 69 -5.87 11.70 -3.69
C SER A 69 -4.37 11.61 -3.36
N SER A 70 -3.79 12.65 -2.75
CA SER A 70 -2.40 12.64 -2.30
C SER A 70 -2.16 11.56 -1.23
N TRP A 71 -3.09 11.37 -0.31
CA TRP A 71 -3.05 10.30 0.69
C TRP A 71 -3.13 8.92 0.03
N ALA A 72 -4.07 8.71 -0.88
CA ALA A 72 -4.23 7.44 -1.58
C ALA A 72 -2.98 7.08 -2.40
N THR A 73 -2.43 8.04 -3.15
CA THR A 73 -1.18 7.87 -3.90
C THR A 73 0.01 7.62 -2.97
N SER A 74 0.08 8.31 -1.82
CA SER A 74 1.14 8.07 -0.83
C SER A 74 1.07 6.68 -0.23
N LEU A 75 -0.14 6.20 0.07
CA LEU A 75 -0.39 4.89 0.64
C LEU A 75 -0.09 3.80 -0.39
N PHE A 76 -0.50 3.99 -1.65
CA PHE A 76 -0.11 3.12 -2.76
C PHE A 76 1.41 3.01 -2.90
N LEU A 77 2.11 4.16 -2.96
CA LEU A 77 3.58 4.19 -3.06
C LEU A 77 4.29 3.54 -1.86
N PHE A 78 3.73 3.64 -0.66
CA PHE A 78 4.24 2.96 0.53
C PHE A 78 4.08 1.43 0.44
N THR A 79 2.96 0.97 -0.12
CA THR A 79 2.63 -0.46 -0.22
C THR A 79 3.30 -1.16 -1.40
N PHE A 80 3.68 -0.41 -2.43
CA PHE A 80 4.20 -0.95 -3.68
C PHE A 80 5.46 -1.83 -3.53
N PRO A 81 6.48 -1.45 -2.74
CA PRO A 81 7.63 -2.32 -2.48
C PRO A 81 7.23 -3.67 -1.83
N HIS A 82 6.22 -3.65 -0.96
CA HIS A 82 5.73 -4.85 -0.28
C HIS A 82 5.03 -5.79 -1.26
N LEU A 83 4.24 -5.27 -2.19
CA LEU A 83 3.62 -6.08 -3.25
C LEU A 83 4.67 -6.80 -4.10
N ILE A 84 5.71 -6.08 -4.54
CA ILE A 84 6.82 -6.68 -5.30
C ILE A 84 7.48 -7.80 -4.49
N ALA A 85 7.80 -7.54 -3.22
CA ALA A 85 8.43 -8.53 -2.35
C ALA A 85 7.56 -9.77 -2.10
N VAL A 86 6.24 -9.63 -2.04
CA VAL A 86 5.32 -10.77 -1.94
C VAL A 86 5.32 -11.60 -3.22
N PHE A 87 5.24 -10.97 -4.39
CA PHE A 87 5.29 -11.71 -5.66
C PHE A 87 6.62 -12.44 -5.87
N VAL A 88 7.73 -11.76 -5.58
CA VAL A 88 9.06 -12.36 -5.65
C VAL A 88 9.22 -13.47 -4.62
N GLY A 89 8.78 -13.23 -3.38
CA GLY A 89 8.85 -14.21 -2.30
C GLY A 89 8.03 -15.47 -2.61
N LEU A 90 6.79 -15.32 -3.10
CA LEU A 90 5.96 -16.44 -3.55
C LEU A 90 6.60 -17.20 -4.71
N TYR A 91 7.18 -16.49 -5.69
CA TYR A 91 7.88 -17.13 -6.81
C TYR A 91 9.10 -17.95 -6.37
N LEU A 92 9.85 -17.49 -5.37
CA LEU A 92 11.01 -18.21 -4.84
C LEU A 92 10.62 -19.38 -3.93
N TYR A 93 9.38 -19.41 -3.44
CA TYR A 93 8.86 -20.43 -2.54
C TYR A 93 8.16 -21.60 -3.25
N VAL A 94 7.68 -21.37 -4.46
CA VAL A 94 7.07 -22.38 -5.35
C VAL A 94 8.18 -23.05 -6.18
#